data_AF-A0A946EX73-F1
#
_entry.id   AF-A0A946EX73-F1
#
_cell.length_a   1.000
_cell.length_b   1.000
_cell.length_c   1.000
_cell.angle_alpha   90.00
_cell.angle_beta   90.00
_cell.angle_gamma   90.00
#
_symmetry.space_group_name_H-M   'P 1'
#
loop_
_entity.id
_entity.type
_entity.pdbx_description
1 polymer ?
#
loop_
_entity_poly.entity_id
_entity_poly.type
_entity_poly.pdbx_seq_one_letter_code
_entity_poly.pdbx_strand_id
1 'polypeptide(L)' 'MEVFRDVSYTYPNPFNHRVSIPFALPLSSYVVISIYNIMRQIVKTLTKAQLSLGNHSVQWNSLNDAGEKVPSGMYI' A
#
# COMPACT_ATOMS: atom_id res chain seq x y z
N MET A 1 -25.15 6.11 -38.03
CA MET A 1 -24.35 6.91 -37.08
C MET A 1 -24.19 6.05 -35.85
N GLU A 2 -23.07 5.33 -35.76
CA GLU A 2 -22.77 4.49 -34.60
C GLU A 2 -21.72 5.17 -33.71
N VAL A 3 -21.84 4.83 -32.44
CA VAL A 3 -21.38 5.54 -31.24
C VAL A 3 -19.86 5.46 -31.07
N PHE A 4 -19.24 6.57 -30.67
CA PHE A 4 -17.85 6.61 -30.20
C PHE A 4 -17.66 5.68 -28.98
N ARG A 5 -16.64 4.82 -29.03
CA ARG A 5 -15.96 4.33 -27.83
C ARG A 5 -14.47 4.48 -28.02
N ASP A 6 -13.95 5.62 -27.56
CA ASP A 6 -12.57 5.67 -27.08
C ASP A 6 -12.55 4.91 -25.75
N VAL A 7 -11.90 3.75 -25.72
CA VAL A 7 -11.39 3.18 -24.48
C VAL A 7 -9.93 2.86 -24.77
N SER A 8 -9.11 3.83 -24.43
CA SER A 8 -7.66 3.74 -24.33
C SER A 8 -7.29 2.47 -23.55
N TYR A 9 -6.46 1.63 -24.16
CA TYR A 9 -5.84 0.49 -23.49
C TYR A 9 -4.88 1.01 -22.40
N THR A 10 -5.38 1.24 -21.18
CA THR A 10 -4.52 1.64 -20.07
C THR A 10 -3.78 0.40 -19.55
N TYR A 11 -2.50 0.28 -19.88
CA TYR A 11 -1.60 -0.72 -19.32
C TYR A 11 -0.64 -0.11 -18.30
N PRO A 12 -0.40 -0.78 -17.15
CA PRO A 12 -1.04 -2.03 -16.71
C PRO A 12 -2.30 -1.75 -15.90
N ASN A 13 -3.41 -2.37 -16.29
CA ASN A 13 -4.59 -2.53 -15.47
C ASN A 13 -5.04 -4.00 -15.53
N PRO A 14 -5.18 -4.72 -14.40
CA PRO A 14 -4.89 -4.28 -13.04
C PRO A 14 -3.39 -4.35 -12.70
N PHE A 15 -2.86 -3.20 -12.31
CA PHE A 15 -1.55 -3.01 -11.70
C PHE A 15 -1.49 -3.76 -10.36
N ASN A 16 -0.55 -4.70 -10.18
CA ASN A 16 -0.35 -5.39 -8.90
C ASN A 16 1.04 -5.02 -8.34
N HIS A 17 1.11 -3.98 -7.51
CA HIS A 17 2.38 -3.47 -7.00
C HIS A 17 2.62 -3.98 -5.60
N ARG A 18 3.64 -4.83 -5.47
CA ARG A 18 4.17 -5.22 -4.17
C ARG A 18 5.27 -4.23 -3.80
N VAL A 19 5.00 -3.40 -2.80
CA VAL A 19 5.96 -2.44 -2.26
C VAL A 19 6.59 -3.05 -1.02
N SER A 20 7.92 -3.03 -0.95
CA SER A 20 8.70 -3.45 0.22
C SER A 20 9.18 -2.19 0.93
N ILE A 21 8.86 -2.05 2.22
CA ILE A 21 9.14 -0.87 3.04
C ILE A 21 10.14 -1.30 4.12
N PRO A 22 11.46 -1.13 3.89
CA PRO A 22 12.47 -1.45 4.88
C PRO A 22 12.53 -0.38 5.97
N PHE A 23 12.78 -0.79 7.21
CA PHE A 23 13.03 0.10 8.34
C PHE A 23 13.95 -0.57 9.37
N ALA A 24 14.62 0.24 10.18
CA ALA A 24 15.51 -0.23 11.23
C ALA A 24 14.99 0.20 12.60
N LEU A 25 15.07 -0.70 13.57
CA LEU A 25 14.74 -0.43 14.96
C LEU A 25 16.04 -0.40 15.77
N PRO A 26 16.40 0.75 16.38
CA PRO A 26 17.59 0.84 17.23
C PRO A 26 17.42 0.06 18.55
N LEU A 27 16.18 -0.24 18.93
CA LEU A 27 15.81 -1.03 20.10
C LEU A 27 14.45 -1.70 19.88
N SER A 28 14.20 -2.81 20.58
CA SER A 28 12.92 -3.52 20.52
C SER A 28 11.76 -2.61 20.90
N SER A 29 10.79 -2.43 20.01
CA SER A 29 9.74 -1.42 20.13
C SER A 29 8.40 -1.94 19.63
N TYR A 30 7.30 -1.36 20.12
CA TYR A 30 5.97 -1.58 19.55
C TYR A 30 5.80 -0.72 18.30
N VAL A 31 5.58 -1.36 17.15
CA VAL A 31 5.56 -0.69 15.85
C VAL A 31 4.16 -0.75 15.26
N VAL A 32 3.68 0.41 14.84
CA VAL A 32 2.47 0.55 14.02
C VAL A 32 2.85 1.18 12.70
N ILE A 33 2.60 0.47 11.60
CA ILE A 33 2.80 0.98 10.24
C ILE A 33 1.44 0.99 9.57
N SER A 34 0.96 2.19 9.24
CA SER A 34 -0.29 2.42 8.54
C SER A 34 -0.02 3.15 7.23
N ILE A 35 -0.73 2.75 6.19
CA ILE A 35 -0.72 3.38 4.87
C ILE A 35 -1.88 4.37 4.82
N TYR A 36 -1.58 5.58 4.37
CA TYR A 36 -2.54 6.65 4.17
C TYR A 36 -2.63 7.03 2.70
N ASN A 37 -3.80 7.48 2.27
CA ASN A 37 -3.90 8.23 1.03
C ASN A 37 -3.44 9.69 1.24
N ILE A 38 -3.33 10.47 0.16
CA ILE A 38 -2.92 11.89 0.23
C ILE A 38 -3.87 12.77 1.03
N MET A 39 -5.10 12.32 1.28
CA MET A 39 -6.09 12.99 2.12
C MET A 39 -5.96 12.62 3.61
N ARG A 40 -4.89 11.91 3.99
CA ARG A 40 -4.63 11.40 5.35
C ARG A 40 -5.69 10.43 5.87
N GLN A 41 -6.41 9.76 4.98
CA GLN A 41 -7.31 8.67 5.35
C GLN A 41 -6.53 7.37 5.42
N ILE A 42 -6.75 6.58 6.47
CA ILE A 42 -6.13 5.26 6.62
C ILE A 42 -6.69 4.34 5.55
N VAL A 43 -5.79 3.68 4.83
CA VAL A 43 -6.09 2.69 3.79
C VAL A 43 -5.87 1.28 4.33
N LYS A 44 -4.77 1.09 5.08
CA LYS A 44 -4.38 -0.21 5.64
C LYS A 44 -3.47 -0.04 6.84
N THR A 45 -3.56 -0.94 7.83
CA THR A 45 -2.49 -1.12 8.82
C THR A 45 -1.72 -2.40 8.51
N LEU A 46 -0.42 -2.27 8.19
CA LEU A 46 0.45 -3.38 7.80
C LEU A 46 1.02 -4.13 8.99
N THR A 47 1.36 -3.39 10.05
CA THR A 47 1.96 -3.94 11.26
C THR A 47 1.39 -3.25 12.48
N LYS A 48 1.13 -4.03 13.51
CA LYS A 48 0.71 -3.57 14.84
C LYS A 48 1.20 -4.57 15.89
N ALA A 49 2.51 -4.58 16.14
CA ALA A 49 3.15 -5.62 16.95
C ALA A 49 4.44 -5.14 17.62
N GLN A 50 4.87 -5.87 18.66
CA GLN A 50 6.20 -5.73 19.23
C GLN A 50 7.23 -6.36 18.29
N LEU A 51 8.25 -5.61 17.89
CA LEU A 51 9.36 -6.07 17.05
C LEU A 51 10.68 -5.94 17.80
N SER A 52 11.62 -6.84 17.52
CA SER A 52 12.97 -6.81 18.08
C SER A 52 13.83 -5.71 17.47
N LEU A 53 14.95 -5.36 18.11
CA LEU A 53 15.98 -4.52 17.49
C LEU A 53 16.46 -5.14 16.16
N GLY A 54 16.87 -4.29 15.21
CA GLY A 54 17.44 -4.70 13.93
C GLY A 54 16.66 -4.22 12.71
N ASN A 55 16.98 -4.79 11.54
CA ASN A 55 16.38 -4.43 10.26
C ASN A 55 15.13 -5.26 10.01
N HIS A 56 14.08 -4.60 9.54
CA HIS A 56 12.78 -5.18 9.22
C HIS A 56 12.32 -4.71 7.85
N SER A 57 11.36 -5.42 7.28
CA SER A 57 10.63 -4.97 6.10
C SER A 57 9.17 -5.40 6.19
N VAL A 58 8.27 -4.50 5.81
CA VAL A 58 6.85 -4.81 5.62
C VAL A 58 6.50 -4.72 4.14
N GLN A 59 5.58 -5.58 3.71
CA GLN A 59 5.12 -5.60 2.33
C GLN A 59 3.68 -5.11 2.23
N TRP A 60 3.44 -4.24 1.26
CA TRP A 60 2.10 -3.83 0.89
C TRP A 60 1.80 -4.24 -0.54
N ASN A 61 0.62 -4.81 -0.77
CA ASN A 61 0.18 -5.38 -2.04
C ASN A 61 -0.95 -4.57 -2.68
N SER A 62 -1.03 -3.27 -2.39
CA SER A 62 -2.08 -2.37 -2.90
C SER A 62 -3.49 -2.81 -2.53
N LEU A 63 -3.66 -3.44 -1.37
CA LEU A 63 -4.97 -3.76 -0.80
C LEU A 63 -5.28 -2.86 0.39
N ASN A 64 -6.56 -2.55 0.60
CA ASN A 64 -7.03 -1.95 1.85
C ASN A 64 -7.22 -3.04 2.95
N ASP A 65 -7.77 -2.64 4.10
CA ASP A 65 -8.07 -3.57 5.21
C ASP A 65 -9.20 -4.57 4.87
N ALA A 66 -10.11 -4.24 3.95
CA ALA A 66 -11.14 -5.14 3.44
C ALA A 66 -10.61 -6.17 2.41
N GLY A 67 -9.33 -6.08 2.03
CA GLY A 67 -8.72 -6.94 1.01
C GLY A 67 -9.01 -6.51 -0.43
N GLU A 68 -9.59 -5.33 -0.62
CA GLU A 68 -9.93 -4.78 -1.92
C GLU A 68 -8.76 -3.99 -2.50
N LYS A 69 -8.62 -4.01 -3.82
CA LYS A 69 -7.58 -3.23 -4.50
C LYS A 69 -7.86 -1.75 -4.37
N VAL A 70 -6.83 -1.00 -4.02
CA VAL A 70 -6.90 0.47 -4.00
C VAL A 70 -6.51 1.03 -5.37
N PRO A 71 -7.04 2.21 -5.75
CA PRO A 71 -6.66 2.85 -7.01
C PRO A 71 -5.17 3.13 -7.10
N SER A 72 -4.63 3.20 -8.32
CA SER A 72 -3.29 3.75 -8.55
C SER A 72 -3.22 5.19 -8.03
N GLY A 73 -2.14 5.53 -7.32
CA GLY A 73 -1.99 6.84 -6.71
C GLY A 73 -0.81 6.91 -5.75
N MET A 74 -0.64 8.06 -5.11
CA MET A 74 0.36 8.26 -4.07
C MET A 74 -0.21 7.87 -2.70
N TYR A 75 0.62 7.21 -1.92
CA TYR A 75 0.34 6.77 -0.56
C TYR A 75 1.53 7.11 0.33
N ILE A 76 1.24 7.39 1.60
CA ILE A 76 2.21 7.80 2.63
C ILE A 76 2.19 6.77 3.75
#